data_AF-A0A061RHS6-F1
#
_entry.id   AF-A0A061RHS6-F1
#
_cell.length_a   1.000
_cell.length_b   1.000
_cell.length_c   1.000
_cell.angle_alpha   90.00
_cell.angle_beta   90.00
_cell.angle_gamma   90.00
#
_symmetry.space_group_name_H-M   'P 1'
#
loop_
_entity.id
_entity.type
_entity.pdbx_description
1 polymer ?
#
loop_
_entity_poly.entity_id
_entity_poly.type
_entity_poly.pdbx_seq_one_letter_code
_entity_poly.pdbx_strand_id
1 'polypeptide(L)'
;FGFLAKWADLINEDTNPNLYLFQIFKSEDAEINSKISSWVGVVIMVLAVTMNESAIDSFQNGFAASISSRFFINANILWIRLVVLAINIPFIVIGLMGLDVLSLFLVTNMLTTTCMVPIVMGMYSGPGCSYMSDGMGPFCFILAFIGTSIYGISHTWDPEDVGASIKAGLELSWYSNGYAIDYFAVALGLSVAAMAVWLLVRVAFERLLGIWEPTPVDWSLLKDTHHINEESAANGMYLAGQEPIKTVCDDKSDHSSKVHI
;
A
#
# COMPACT_ATOMS: atom_id res chain seq x y z
N PHE A 1 -9.60 -4.39 -29.54
CA PHE A 1 -9.70 -5.86 -29.64
C PHE A 1 -9.07 -6.46 -30.89
N GLY A 2 -9.21 -5.89 -32.11
CA GLY A 2 -8.48 -6.40 -33.30
C GLY A 2 -6.95 -6.37 -33.20
N PHE A 3 -6.39 -5.55 -32.32
CA PHE A 3 -4.96 -5.50 -32.02
C PHE A 3 -4.41 -6.80 -31.40
N LEU A 4 -5.22 -7.54 -30.64
CA LEU A 4 -4.81 -8.82 -30.04
C LEU A 4 -4.60 -9.91 -31.09
N ALA A 5 -5.45 -9.96 -32.12
CA ALA A 5 -5.28 -10.88 -33.24
C ALA A 5 -4.00 -10.59 -34.03
N LYS A 6 -3.60 -9.31 -34.13
CA LYS A 6 -2.34 -8.88 -34.76
C LYS A 6 -1.12 -9.29 -33.92
N TRP A 7 -1.23 -9.19 -32.61
CA TRP A 7 -0.19 -9.61 -31.68
C TRP A 7 -0.03 -11.13 -31.61
N ALA A 8 -1.10 -11.87 -31.87
CA ALA A 8 -1.10 -13.33 -31.94
C ALA A 8 -0.64 -13.88 -33.31
N ASP A 9 -0.22 -13.01 -34.23
CA ASP A 9 0.25 -13.35 -35.59
C ASP A 9 -0.77 -14.17 -36.42
N LEU A 10 -2.07 -13.98 -36.16
CA LEU A 10 -3.17 -14.70 -36.80
C LEU A 10 -3.71 -13.99 -38.06
N ILE A 11 -3.00 -12.99 -38.59
CA ILE A 11 -3.49 -12.10 -39.66
C ILE A 11 -2.67 -12.26 -40.95
N ASN A 12 -3.33 -12.68 -42.04
CA ASN A 12 -2.78 -12.67 -43.39
C ASN A 12 -3.20 -11.41 -44.18
N GLU A 13 -2.40 -10.99 -45.17
CA GLU A 13 -2.58 -9.74 -45.95
C GLU A 13 -3.93 -9.63 -46.69
N ASP A 14 -4.64 -10.74 -46.91
CA ASP A 14 -5.96 -10.76 -47.59
C ASP A 14 -7.16 -10.61 -46.63
N THR A 15 -6.93 -10.42 -45.32
CA THR A 15 -8.02 -10.45 -44.33
C THR A 15 -8.66 -9.09 -44.12
N ASN A 16 -10.00 -9.03 -44.21
CA ASN A 16 -10.80 -7.85 -43.90
C ASN A 16 -10.61 -7.39 -42.43
N PRO A 17 -10.25 -6.12 -42.16
CA PRO A 17 -9.97 -5.63 -40.82
C PRO A 17 -11.14 -5.66 -39.84
N ASN A 18 -12.38 -5.71 -40.34
CA ASN A 18 -13.57 -5.87 -39.49
C ASN A 18 -13.74 -7.30 -38.96
N LEU A 19 -13.05 -8.29 -39.53
CA LEU A 19 -13.11 -9.70 -39.12
C LEU A 19 -11.92 -10.14 -38.24
N TYR A 20 -10.99 -9.25 -37.87
CA TYR A 20 -9.83 -9.62 -37.03
C TYR A 20 -10.23 -10.21 -35.68
N LEU A 21 -11.34 -9.76 -35.10
CA LEU A 21 -11.87 -10.37 -33.88
C LEU A 21 -12.31 -11.82 -34.09
N PHE A 22 -12.81 -12.17 -35.28
CA PHE A 22 -13.34 -13.51 -35.57
C PHE A 22 -12.26 -14.51 -35.98
N GLN A 23 -11.07 -14.05 -36.38
CA GLN A 23 -9.95 -14.95 -36.72
C GLN A 23 -9.41 -15.70 -35.51
N ILE A 24 -9.48 -15.12 -34.31
CA ILE A 24 -9.11 -15.83 -33.08
C ILE A 24 -10.02 -17.04 -32.81
N PHE A 25 -11.21 -17.08 -33.42
CA PHE A 25 -12.13 -18.22 -33.33
C PHE A 25 -11.96 -19.24 -34.47
N LYS A 26 -11.13 -18.94 -35.48
CA LYS A 26 -10.97 -19.74 -36.71
C LYS A 26 -9.66 -20.56 -36.71
N SER A 27 -9.13 -20.96 -35.56
CA SER A 27 -7.87 -21.72 -35.47
C SER A 27 -7.96 -23.01 -36.28
N GLU A 28 -7.19 -23.06 -37.37
CA GLU A 28 -7.22 -24.07 -38.43
C GLU A 28 -6.14 -25.15 -38.22
N ASP A 29 -5.91 -25.60 -36.99
CA ASP A 29 -5.02 -26.74 -36.69
C ASP A 29 -5.60 -27.57 -35.55
N ALA A 30 -6.48 -28.51 -35.91
CA ALA A 30 -7.12 -29.45 -35.01
C ALA A 30 -6.72 -30.88 -35.34
N GLU A 31 -5.45 -31.23 -35.10
CA GLU A 31 -5.06 -32.61 -34.82
C GLU A 31 -4.58 -32.71 -33.37
N ILE A 32 -5.09 -33.73 -32.66
CA ILE A 32 -4.84 -34.09 -31.25
C ILE A 32 -5.82 -33.48 -30.22
N ASN A 33 -7.03 -34.06 -30.14
CA ASN A 33 -7.79 -34.40 -28.91
C ASN A 33 -7.86 -33.43 -27.71
N SER A 34 -7.77 -32.11 -27.89
CA SER A 34 -7.95 -31.12 -26.81
C SER A 34 -8.93 -30.00 -27.19
N LYS A 35 -10.05 -30.37 -27.84
CA LYS A 35 -11.20 -29.49 -28.11
C LYS A 35 -11.98 -29.11 -26.84
N ILE A 36 -11.31 -28.54 -25.84
CA ILE A 36 -12.01 -27.64 -24.92
C ILE A 36 -12.14 -26.33 -25.68
N SER A 37 -13.30 -26.19 -26.32
CA SER A 37 -13.83 -25.03 -27.05
C SER A 37 -12.99 -23.75 -27.01
N SER A 38 -12.45 -23.36 -28.17
CA SER A 38 -11.79 -22.06 -28.40
C SER A 38 -12.58 -20.87 -27.84
N TRP A 39 -13.92 -20.92 -27.84
CA TRP A 39 -14.75 -19.87 -27.23
C TRP A 39 -14.60 -19.77 -25.69
N VAL A 40 -14.41 -20.89 -24.99
CA VAL A 40 -14.17 -20.90 -23.53
C VAL A 40 -12.79 -20.31 -23.22
N GLY A 41 -11.77 -20.64 -24.03
CA GLY A 41 -10.44 -20.07 -23.89
C GLY A 41 -10.44 -18.54 -24.03
N VAL A 42 -11.18 -18.02 -25.01
CA VAL A 42 -11.34 -16.57 -25.19
C VAL A 42 -12.11 -15.94 -24.03
N VAL A 43 -13.19 -16.56 -23.55
CA VAL A 43 -13.93 -16.05 -22.39
C VAL A 43 -13.04 -16.03 -21.14
N ILE A 44 -12.26 -17.08 -20.88
CA ILE A 44 -11.31 -17.13 -19.75
C ILE A 44 -10.25 -16.04 -19.90
N MET A 45 -9.70 -15.83 -21.10
CA MET A 45 -8.71 -14.77 -21.34
C MET A 45 -9.31 -13.39 -21.07
N VAL A 46 -10.52 -13.11 -21.57
CA VAL A 46 -11.21 -11.84 -21.32
C VAL A 46 -11.46 -11.66 -19.83
N LEU A 47 -11.99 -12.67 -19.15
CA LEU A 47 -12.22 -12.61 -17.70
C LEU A 47 -10.92 -12.41 -16.91
N ALA A 48 -9.84 -13.09 -17.28
CA ALA A 48 -8.54 -12.94 -16.65
C ALA A 48 -7.95 -11.53 -16.83
N VAL A 49 -8.02 -10.98 -18.06
CA VAL A 49 -7.56 -9.63 -18.34
C VAL A 49 -8.41 -8.59 -17.61
N THR A 50 -9.75 -8.72 -17.65
CA THR A 50 -10.65 -7.80 -16.93
C THR A 50 -10.45 -7.87 -15.42
N MET A 51 -10.23 -9.04 -14.85
CA MET A 51 -9.92 -9.20 -13.42
C MET A 51 -8.60 -8.50 -13.05
N ASN A 52 -7.55 -8.72 -13.84
CA ASN A 52 -6.24 -8.11 -13.60
C ASN A 52 -6.30 -6.58 -13.70
N GLU A 53 -6.98 -6.06 -14.72
CA GLU A 53 -7.17 -4.61 -14.90
C GLU A 53 -7.92 -4.00 -13.71
N SER A 54 -9.03 -4.63 -13.29
CA SER A 54 -9.81 -4.16 -12.14
C SER A 54 -9.02 -4.18 -10.82
N ALA A 55 -8.11 -5.15 -10.64
CA ALA A 55 -7.25 -5.22 -9.46
C ALA A 55 -6.22 -4.09 -9.45
N ILE A 56 -5.61 -3.80 -10.60
CA ILE A 56 -4.63 -2.71 -10.76
C ILE A 56 -5.31 -1.36 -10.52
N ASP A 57 -6.51 -1.14 -11.07
CA ASP A 57 -7.30 0.08 -10.84
C ASP A 57 -7.62 0.29 -9.35
N SER A 58 -8.06 -0.77 -8.66
CA SER A 58 -8.34 -0.71 -7.23
C SER A 58 -7.08 -0.39 -6.42
N PHE A 59 -5.94 -0.96 -6.78
CA PHE A 59 -4.66 -0.68 -6.13
C PHE A 59 -4.24 0.78 -6.32
N GLN A 60 -4.33 1.31 -7.55
CA GLN A 60 -3.98 2.69 -7.85
C GLN A 60 -4.87 3.69 -7.12
N ASN A 61 -6.18 3.42 -7.05
CA ASN A 61 -7.13 4.25 -6.31
C ASN A 61 -6.87 4.20 -4.79
N GLY A 62 -6.55 3.04 -4.22
CA GLY A 62 -6.20 2.90 -2.80
C GLY A 62 -4.89 3.63 -2.44
N PHE A 63 -3.90 3.54 -3.31
CA PHE A 63 -2.62 4.25 -3.15
C PHE A 63 -2.81 5.77 -3.25
N ALA A 64 -3.56 6.22 -4.26
CA ALA A 64 -3.91 7.63 -4.44
C ALA A 64 -4.65 8.20 -3.22
N ALA A 65 -5.62 7.47 -2.66
CA ALA A 65 -6.34 7.88 -1.45
C ALA A 65 -5.39 8.00 -0.24
N SER A 66 -4.46 7.05 -0.08
CA SER A 66 -3.48 7.03 1.01
C SER A 66 -2.49 8.20 0.93
N ILE A 67 -2.08 8.60 -0.27
CA ILE A 67 -1.24 9.78 -0.47
C ILE A 67 -2.04 11.07 -0.26
N SER A 68 -3.25 11.13 -0.81
CA SER A 68 -4.08 12.33 -0.71
C SER A 68 -4.41 12.68 0.74
N SER A 69 -4.66 11.68 1.60
CA SER A 69 -4.99 11.90 3.01
C SER A 69 -3.81 12.41 3.85
N ARG A 70 -2.56 12.10 3.47
CA ARG A 70 -1.36 12.46 4.24
C ARG A 70 -0.60 13.67 3.70
N PHE A 71 -0.53 13.84 2.38
CA PHE A 71 0.30 14.89 1.77
C PHE A 71 -0.48 16.07 1.19
N PHE A 72 -1.78 15.90 0.91
CA PHE A 72 -2.53 16.83 0.08
C PHE A 72 -3.91 17.17 0.65
N ILE A 73 -3.93 17.63 1.90
CA ILE A 73 -5.08 18.38 2.43
C ILE A 73 -5.17 19.68 1.60
N ASN A 74 -6.10 19.72 0.61
CA ASN A 74 -6.40 20.81 -0.34
C ASN A 74 -5.70 20.83 -1.72
N ALA A 75 -5.15 19.73 -2.25
CA ALA A 75 -4.55 19.75 -3.60
C ALA A 75 -5.54 19.47 -4.75
N ASN A 76 -5.27 20.09 -5.90
CA ASN A 76 -5.99 19.87 -7.15
C ASN A 76 -6.01 18.39 -7.58
N ILE A 77 -7.16 17.92 -8.06
CA ILE A 77 -7.41 16.58 -8.64
C ILE A 77 -6.37 16.15 -9.69
N LEU A 78 -5.72 17.13 -10.34
CA LEU A 78 -4.67 16.92 -11.33
C LEU A 78 -3.41 16.28 -10.74
N TRP A 79 -3.05 16.58 -9.49
CA TRP A 79 -1.87 16.01 -8.84
C TRP A 79 -2.01 14.51 -8.61
N ILE A 80 -3.21 14.08 -8.22
CA ILE A 80 -3.51 12.66 -8.00
C ILE A 80 -3.36 11.87 -9.30
N ARG A 81 -3.87 12.40 -10.42
CA ARG A 81 -3.75 11.75 -11.74
C ARG A 81 -2.29 11.66 -12.21
N LEU A 82 -1.48 12.67 -11.93
CA LEU A 82 -0.06 12.70 -12.30
C LEU A 82 0.73 11.68 -11.48
N VAL A 83 0.44 11.54 -10.18
CA VAL A 83 1.04 10.50 -9.33
C VAL A 83 0.71 9.10 -9.86
N VAL A 84 -0.55 8.85 -10.23
CA VAL A 84 -0.96 7.56 -10.81
C VAL A 84 -0.22 7.28 -12.12
N LEU A 85 -0.08 8.27 -13.00
CA LEU A 85 0.69 8.12 -14.24
C LEU A 85 2.17 7.82 -13.96
N ALA A 86 2.77 8.55 -13.01
CA ALA A 86 4.16 8.37 -12.63
C ALA A 86 4.46 6.97 -12.07
N ILE A 87 3.48 6.34 -11.41
CA ILE A 87 3.58 4.97 -10.88
C ILE A 87 3.40 3.91 -11.97
N ASN A 88 2.57 4.17 -12.99
CA ASN A 88 2.35 3.21 -14.09
C ASN A 88 3.60 3.01 -14.95
N ILE A 89 4.38 4.07 -15.17
CA ILE A 89 5.60 4.00 -15.99
C ILE A 89 6.59 2.94 -15.49
N PRO A 90 7.02 2.91 -14.21
CA PRO A 90 7.95 1.89 -13.73
C PRO A 90 7.35 0.47 -13.75
N PHE A 91 6.03 0.30 -13.57
CA PHE A 91 5.40 -1.01 -13.70
C PHE A 91 5.56 -1.61 -15.11
N ILE A 92 5.40 -0.78 -16.15
CA ILE A 92 5.62 -1.21 -17.53
C ILE A 92 7.08 -1.63 -17.72
N VAL A 93 8.03 -0.85 -17.19
CA VAL A 93 9.47 -1.16 -17.29
C VAL A 93 9.79 -2.50 -16.62
N ILE A 94 9.28 -2.74 -15.41
CA ILE A 94 9.50 -4.00 -14.68
C ILE A 94 8.84 -5.18 -15.43
N GLY A 95 7.66 -4.97 -16.02
CA GLY A 95 6.97 -6.00 -16.81
C GLY A 95 7.77 -6.44 -18.05
N LEU A 96 8.58 -5.55 -18.64
CA LEU A 96 9.45 -5.87 -19.77
C LEU A 96 10.72 -6.63 -19.36
N MET A 97 11.07 -6.66 -18.08
CA MET A 97 12.28 -7.33 -17.60
C MET A 97 12.15 -8.86 -17.53
N GLY A 98 10.95 -9.42 -17.66
CA GLY A 98 10.75 -10.87 -17.73
C GLY A 98 11.22 -11.62 -16.48
N LEU A 99 11.00 -11.04 -15.30
CA LEU A 99 11.38 -11.64 -14.01
C LEU A 99 10.65 -12.97 -13.78
N ASP A 100 11.34 -13.94 -13.17
CA ASP A 100 10.73 -15.21 -12.80
C ASP A 100 9.63 -15.00 -11.75
N VAL A 101 8.51 -15.71 -11.93
CA VAL A 101 7.32 -15.62 -11.06
C VAL A 101 7.67 -16.03 -9.64
N LEU A 102 8.58 -17.01 -9.48
CA LEU A 102 9.00 -17.48 -8.15
C LEU A 102 9.74 -16.40 -7.37
N SER A 103 10.62 -15.63 -8.03
CA SER A 103 11.34 -14.51 -7.42
C SER A 103 10.40 -13.35 -7.08
N LEU A 104 9.44 -13.03 -7.96
CA LEU A 104 8.43 -12.00 -7.66
C LEU A 104 7.58 -12.37 -6.43
N PHE A 105 7.21 -13.65 -6.30
CA PHE A 105 6.50 -14.14 -5.13
C PHE A 105 7.37 -14.07 -3.87
N LEU A 106 8.66 -14.41 -3.98
CA LEU A 106 9.61 -14.34 -2.86
C LEU A 106 9.78 -12.90 -2.36
N VAL A 107 10.01 -11.94 -3.26
CA VAL A 107 10.11 -10.51 -2.93
C VAL A 107 8.85 -10.02 -2.22
N THR A 108 7.67 -10.38 -2.74
CA THR A 108 6.38 -9.97 -2.17
C THR A 108 6.18 -10.53 -0.76
N ASN A 109 6.54 -11.78 -0.54
CA ASN A 109 6.46 -12.40 0.78
C ASN A 109 7.43 -11.75 1.77
N MET A 110 8.67 -11.49 1.36
CA MET A 110 9.67 -10.79 2.18
C MET A 110 9.21 -9.38 2.56
N LEU A 111 8.70 -8.61 1.59
CA LEU A 111 8.14 -7.28 1.83
C LEU A 111 6.98 -7.34 2.83
N THR A 112 6.09 -8.33 2.67
CA THR A 112 4.96 -8.55 3.60
C THR A 112 5.46 -8.89 5.01
N THR A 113 6.49 -9.75 5.14
CA THR A 113 7.08 -10.06 6.44
C THR A 113 7.67 -8.82 7.13
N THR A 114 8.33 -7.93 6.39
CA THR A 114 8.85 -6.67 6.96
C THR A 114 7.74 -5.73 7.45
N CYS A 115 6.60 -5.70 6.75
CA CYS A 115 5.45 -4.85 7.05
C CYS A 115 4.45 -5.43 8.05
N MET A 116 4.45 -6.76 8.25
CA MET A 116 3.39 -7.43 9.02
C MET A 116 3.33 -6.92 10.47
N VAL A 117 4.47 -6.82 11.15
CA VAL A 117 4.54 -6.37 12.55
C VAL A 117 3.97 -4.96 12.74
N PRO A 118 4.41 -3.92 11.99
CA PRO A 118 3.86 -2.58 12.17
C PRO A 118 2.37 -2.49 11.78
N ILE A 119 1.89 -3.28 10.81
CA ILE A 119 0.47 -3.31 10.44
C ILE A 119 -0.39 -3.93 11.54
N VAL A 120 0.01 -5.09 12.07
CA VAL A 120 -0.73 -5.78 13.14
C VAL A 120 -0.76 -4.93 14.40
N MET A 121 0.37 -4.33 14.75
CA MET A 121 0.42 -3.40 15.88
C MET A 121 -0.43 -2.16 15.61
N GLY A 122 -0.37 -1.62 14.39
CA GLY A 122 -1.24 -0.56 13.86
C GLY A 122 -2.73 -0.77 14.10
N MET A 123 -3.18 -2.02 13.97
CA MET A 123 -4.58 -2.42 14.14
C MET A 123 -4.94 -2.72 15.61
N TYR A 124 -3.96 -2.96 16.47
CA TYR A 124 -4.18 -3.36 17.86
C TYR A 124 -4.65 -2.19 18.72
N SER A 125 -5.95 -2.17 19.05
CA SER A 125 -6.60 -1.13 19.86
C SER A 125 -6.58 -1.42 21.38
N GLY A 126 -5.52 -2.04 21.90
CA GLY A 126 -5.38 -2.34 23.33
C GLY A 126 -4.79 -1.18 24.16
N PRO A 127 -4.63 -1.36 25.49
CA PRO A 127 -4.12 -0.33 26.43
C PRO A 127 -2.63 0.06 26.29
N GLY A 128 -2.10 0.04 25.07
CA GLY A 128 -0.80 0.60 24.66
C GLY A 128 -0.85 1.30 23.28
N CYS A 129 -2.04 1.42 22.68
CA CYS A 129 -2.25 2.01 21.36
C CYS A 129 -1.86 3.51 21.29
N SER A 130 -1.82 4.22 22.43
CA SER A 130 -1.39 5.62 22.52
C SER A 130 0.09 5.84 22.18
N TYR A 131 0.90 4.79 22.17
CA TYR A 131 2.33 4.89 21.82
C TYR A 131 2.60 4.81 20.31
N MET A 132 1.57 4.59 19.51
CA MET A 132 1.70 4.44 18.07
C MET A 132 1.62 5.81 17.39
N SER A 133 2.78 6.41 17.18
CA SER A 133 2.92 7.62 16.38
C SER A 133 2.76 7.30 14.89
N ASP A 134 2.19 8.22 14.12
CA ASP A 134 1.96 8.08 12.67
C ASP A 134 3.24 7.76 11.88
N GLY A 135 4.42 8.07 12.42
CA GLY A 135 5.72 7.78 11.82
C GLY A 135 6.28 6.36 12.05
N MET A 136 5.68 5.57 12.94
CA MET A 136 6.25 4.27 13.34
C MET A 136 6.28 3.27 12.18
N GLY A 137 5.20 3.19 11.40
CA GLY A 137 5.07 2.25 10.28
C GLY A 137 6.21 2.37 9.25
N PRO A 138 6.43 3.55 8.63
CA PRO A 138 7.50 3.72 7.65
C PRO A 138 8.89 3.56 8.28
N PHE A 139 9.10 3.98 9.53
CA PHE A 139 10.38 3.79 10.21
C PHE A 139 10.72 2.29 10.39
N CYS A 140 9.77 1.50 10.87
CA CYS A 140 9.97 0.05 11.07
C CYS A 140 10.22 -0.65 9.74
N PHE A 141 9.47 -0.29 8.70
CA PHE A 141 9.66 -0.83 7.36
C PHE A 141 11.06 -0.52 6.81
N ILE A 142 11.49 0.74 6.87
CA ILE A 142 12.81 1.15 6.35
C ILE A 142 13.95 0.44 7.11
N LEU A 143 13.86 0.36 8.44
CA LEU A 143 14.91 -0.28 9.24
C LEU A 143 14.96 -1.79 9.01
N ALA A 144 13.80 -2.45 8.88
CA ALA A 144 13.73 -3.87 8.54
C ALA A 144 14.25 -4.13 7.12
N PHE A 145 13.85 -3.32 6.14
CA PHE A 145 14.32 -3.42 4.75
C PHE A 145 15.85 -3.28 4.64
N ILE A 146 16.41 -2.26 5.30
CA ILE A 146 17.86 -2.03 5.33
C ILE A 146 18.56 -3.17 6.07
N GLY A 147 18.08 -3.57 7.23
CA GLY A 147 18.75 -4.61 8.01
C GLY A 147 18.71 -5.99 7.34
N THR A 148 17.61 -6.35 6.66
CA THR A 148 17.56 -7.57 5.84
C THR A 148 18.53 -7.50 4.66
N SER A 149 18.65 -6.33 4.03
CA SER A 149 19.62 -6.13 2.94
C SER A 149 21.06 -6.24 3.45
N ILE A 150 21.37 -5.66 4.61
CA ILE A 150 22.69 -5.80 5.26
C ILE A 150 22.98 -7.26 5.59
N TYR A 151 21.99 -8.02 6.06
CA TYR A 151 22.15 -9.43 6.38
C TYR A 151 22.59 -10.25 5.16
N GLY A 152 21.96 -10.09 3.99
CA GLY A 152 22.42 -10.80 2.79
C GLY A 152 23.75 -10.29 2.25
N ILE A 153 24.04 -8.98 2.35
CA ILE A 153 25.37 -8.44 2.01
C ILE A 153 26.46 -9.06 2.90
N SER A 154 26.19 -9.25 4.19
CA SER A 154 27.13 -9.86 5.12
C SER A 154 27.44 -11.32 4.78
N HIS A 155 26.50 -12.02 4.13
CA HIS A 155 26.67 -13.43 3.76
C HIS A 155 27.50 -13.62 2.49
N THR A 156 27.47 -12.66 1.56
CA THR A 156 28.23 -12.67 0.31
C THR A 156 29.39 -11.68 0.32
N TRP A 157 29.91 -11.34 1.51
CA TRP A 157 30.91 -10.30 1.66
C TRP A 157 32.29 -10.78 1.18
N ASP A 158 32.75 -10.22 0.06
CA ASP A 158 34.11 -10.36 -0.40
C ASP A 158 34.85 -9.01 -0.27
N PRO A 159 35.95 -8.92 0.51
CA PRO A 159 36.71 -7.70 0.67
C PRO A 159 37.42 -7.23 -0.61
N GLU A 160 37.57 -8.08 -1.63
CA GLU A 160 38.26 -7.72 -2.87
C GLU A 160 37.37 -6.91 -3.83
N ASP A 161 36.05 -7.15 -3.83
CA ASP A 161 35.07 -6.49 -4.70
C ASP A 161 33.80 -6.05 -3.94
N VAL A 162 33.90 -4.91 -3.26
CA VAL A 162 32.80 -4.35 -2.45
C VAL A 162 31.55 -4.06 -3.30
N GLY A 163 31.74 -3.57 -4.53
CA GLY A 163 30.62 -3.21 -5.41
C GLY A 163 29.83 -4.43 -5.91
N ALA A 164 30.53 -5.51 -6.26
CA ALA A 164 29.90 -6.76 -6.68
C ALA A 164 29.20 -7.44 -5.50
N SER A 165 29.81 -7.40 -4.31
CA SER A 165 29.26 -7.96 -3.07
C SER A 165 27.94 -7.31 -2.65
N ILE A 166 27.78 -5.98 -2.84
CA ILE A 166 26.52 -5.29 -2.53
C ILE A 166 25.41 -5.73 -3.49
N LYS A 167 25.69 -5.82 -4.79
CA LYS A 167 24.71 -6.25 -5.78
C LYS A 167 24.31 -7.71 -5.56
N ALA A 168 25.30 -8.59 -5.38
CA ALA A 168 25.09 -10.00 -5.12
C ALA A 168 24.33 -10.23 -3.80
N GLY A 169 24.67 -9.49 -2.75
CA GLY A 169 24.00 -9.58 -1.45
C GLY A 169 22.56 -9.09 -1.49
N LEU A 170 22.26 -8.04 -2.26
CA LEU A 170 20.89 -7.56 -2.47
C LEU A 170 20.08 -8.55 -3.32
N GLU A 171 20.68 -9.08 -4.39
CA GLU A 171 20.06 -10.09 -5.24
C GLU A 171 19.78 -11.37 -4.46
N LEU A 172 20.72 -11.79 -3.60
CA LEU A 172 20.53 -12.93 -2.70
C LEU A 172 19.42 -12.66 -1.69
N SER A 173 19.42 -11.50 -1.02
CA SER A 173 18.43 -11.14 0.01
C SER A 173 17.00 -11.15 -0.51
N TRP A 174 16.79 -10.65 -1.73
CA TRP A 174 15.46 -10.33 -2.24
C TRP A 174 14.99 -11.22 -3.38
N TYR A 175 15.87 -11.67 -4.28
CA TYR A 175 15.47 -12.37 -5.51
C TYR A 175 15.85 -13.86 -5.54
N SER A 176 16.98 -14.24 -4.91
CA SER A 176 17.59 -15.55 -5.09
C SER A 176 17.89 -16.31 -3.79
N ASN A 177 17.16 -16.03 -2.73
CA ASN A 177 17.38 -16.68 -1.42
C ASN A 177 16.89 -18.15 -1.34
N GLY A 178 16.10 -18.61 -2.31
CA GLY A 178 15.56 -19.98 -2.28
C GLY A 178 14.65 -20.30 -1.08
N TYR A 179 13.95 -19.30 -0.52
CA TYR A 179 13.07 -19.44 0.64
C TYR A 179 13.76 -19.90 1.94
N ALA A 180 15.02 -19.53 2.16
CA ALA A 180 15.68 -19.82 3.44
C ALA A 180 14.99 -19.11 4.62
N ILE A 181 14.69 -19.87 5.67
CA ILE A 181 13.94 -19.40 6.85
C ILE A 181 14.67 -18.28 7.60
N ASP A 182 16.00 -18.27 7.52
CA ASP A 182 16.86 -17.32 8.21
C ASP A 182 16.56 -15.87 7.82
N TYR A 183 16.31 -15.61 6.53
CA TYR A 183 16.03 -14.26 6.04
C TYR A 183 14.64 -13.77 6.45
N PHE A 184 13.65 -14.66 6.48
CA PHE A 184 12.33 -14.35 7.01
C PHE A 184 12.38 -14.07 8.51
N ALA A 185 13.15 -14.86 9.26
CA ALA A 185 13.36 -14.66 10.69
C ALA A 185 14.08 -13.34 10.98
N VAL A 186 15.09 -12.99 10.19
CA VAL A 186 15.81 -11.71 10.29
C VAL A 186 14.89 -10.54 9.93
N ALA A 187 14.11 -10.63 8.85
CA ALA A 187 13.14 -9.59 8.48
C ALA A 187 12.09 -9.35 9.57
N LEU A 188 11.54 -10.41 10.15
CA LEU A 188 10.57 -10.32 11.24
C LEU A 188 11.21 -9.80 12.52
N GLY A 189 12.36 -10.34 12.90
CA GLY A 189 13.10 -9.96 14.10
C GLY A 189 13.54 -8.49 14.07
N LEU A 190 14.03 -8.01 12.92
CA LEU A 190 14.38 -6.61 12.73
C LEU A 190 13.17 -5.69 12.77
N SER A 191 12.02 -6.13 12.27
CA SER A 191 10.77 -5.34 12.35
C SER A 191 10.32 -5.16 13.81
N VAL A 192 10.39 -6.21 14.62
CA VAL A 192 10.12 -6.13 16.08
C VAL A 192 11.16 -5.26 16.79
N ALA A 193 12.45 -5.43 16.46
CA ALA A 193 13.52 -4.64 17.06
C ALA A 193 13.39 -3.15 16.70
N ALA A 194 13.07 -2.82 15.44
CA ALA A 194 12.85 -1.46 14.98
C ALA A 194 11.73 -0.78 15.77
N MET A 195 10.65 -1.53 16.03
CA MET A 195 9.54 -1.05 16.84
C MET A 195 9.97 -0.80 18.29
N ALA A 196 10.73 -1.72 18.91
CA ALA A 196 11.27 -1.52 20.25
C ALA A 196 12.19 -0.29 20.32
N VAL A 197 13.05 -0.10 19.32
CA VAL A 197 13.94 1.06 19.20
C VAL A 197 13.12 2.35 19.08
N TRP A 198 12.08 2.38 18.25
CA TRP A 198 11.22 3.55 18.12
C TRP A 198 10.54 3.94 19.45
N LEU A 199 10.02 2.96 20.17
CA LEU A 199 9.42 3.18 21.49
C LEU A 199 10.44 3.70 22.50
N LEU A 200 11.66 3.14 22.50
CA LEU A 200 12.73 3.61 23.38
C LEU A 200 13.16 5.05 23.05
N VAL A 201 13.30 5.39 21.78
CA VAL A 201 13.61 6.76 21.34
C VAL A 201 12.50 7.70 21.79
N ARG A 202 11.23 7.35 21.59
CA ARG A 202 10.11 8.19 22.03
C ARG A 202 10.10 8.40 23.54
N VAL A 203 10.23 7.34 24.33
CA VAL A 203 10.29 7.44 25.80
C VAL A 203 11.52 8.26 26.25
N ALA A 204 12.66 8.11 25.56
CA ALA A 204 13.84 8.90 25.83
C ALA A 204 13.59 10.38 25.52
N PHE A 205 12.98 10.71 24.39
CA PHE A 205 12.60 12.09 24.03
C PHE A 205 11.63 12.70 25.04
N GLU A 206 10.61 11.96 25.48
CA GLU A 206 9.66 12.39 26.51
C GLU A 206 10.37 12.68 27.84
N ARG A 207 11.33 11.83 28.24
CA ARG A 207 12.11 12.03 29.47
C ARG A 207 13.14 13.16 29.39
N LEU A 208 13.73 13.40 28.22
CA LEU A 208 14.85 14.33 28.06
C LEU A 208 14.40 15.75 27.71
N LEU A 209 13.35 15.89 26.91
CA LEU A 209 12.86 17.20 26.43
C LEU A 209 11.61 17.67 27.17
N GLY A 210 10.90 16.79 27.89
CA GLY A 210 9.67 17.14 28.61
C GLY A 210 8.54 17.65 27.69
N ILE A 211 8.73 17.57 26.37
CA ILE A 211 7.73 17.95 25.37
C ILE A 211 6.78 16.76 25.25
N TRP A 212 5.68 16.86 26.00
CA TRP A 212 4.54 15.97 25.88
C TRP A 212 3.82 16.30 24.57
N GLU A 213 4.07 15.51 23.51
CA GLU A 213 3.13 15.50 22.40
C GLU A 213 1.78 15.03 22.94
N PRO A 214 0.67 15.73 22.64
CA PRO A 214 -0.65 15.28 23.06
C PRO A 214 -0.86 13.87 22.52
N THR A 215 -1.22 12.96 23.42
CA THR A 215 -1.51 11.56 23.13
C THR A 215 -2.48 11.44 21.95
N PRO A 216 -2.35 10.38 21.12
CA PRO A 216 -3.29 10.14 20.03
C PRO A 216 -4.73 10.16 20.54
N VAL A 217 -5.60 10.72 19.70
CA VAL A 217 -7.03 10.94 19.91
C VAL A 217 -7.64 9.86 20.80
N ASP A 218 -8.19 10.29 21.93
CA ASP A 218 -8.98 9.42 22.79
C ASP A 218 -10.21 8.97 21.99
N TRP A 219 -10.20 7.71 21.56
CA TRP A 219 -11.29 7.12 20.77
C TRP A 219 -12.62 7.08 21.54
N SER A 220 -12.60 7.27 22.87
CA SER A 220 -13.83 7.47 23.64
C SER A 220 -14.49 8.81 23.34
N LEU A 221 -13.71 9.89 23.14
CA LEU A 221 -14.22 11.21 22.72
C LEU A 221 -14.80 11.16 21.29
N LEU A 222 -14.26 10.34 20.40
CA LEU A 222 -14.82 10.12 19.05
C LEU A 222 -16.12 9.30 19.07
N LYS A 223 -16.25 8.32 19.96
CA LYS A 223 -17.53 7.61 20.18
C LYS A 223 -18.61 8.56 20.67
N ASP A 224 -18.27 9.45 21.60
CA ASP A 224 -19.20 10.48 22.06
C ASP A 224 -19.57 11.45 20.93
N THR A 225 -18.61 11.82 20.07
CA THR A 225 -18.87 12.71 18.91
C THR A 225 -19.80 12.09 17.86
N HIS A 226 -19.74 10.76 17.65
CA HIS A 226 -20.71 10.08 16.77
C HIS A 226 -22.14 10.13 17.32
N HIS A 227 -22.32 10.00 18.64
CA HIS A 227 -23.64 10.17 19.28
C HIS A 227 -24.14 11.62 19.20
N ILE A 228 -23.25 12.61 19.39
CA ILE A 228 -23.60 14.04 19.29
C ILE A 228 -23.95 14.42 17.83
N ASN A 229 -23.29 13.81 16.84
CA ASN A 229 -23.59 14.04 15.43
C ASN A 229 -24.87 13.33 14.98
N GLU A 230 -25.26 12.18 15.54
CA GLU A 230 -26.58 11.60 15.27
C GLU A 230 -27.72 12.43 15.89
N GLU A 231 -27.55 12.97 17.10
CA GLU A 231 -28.50 13.93 17.69
C GLU A 231 -28.53 15.27 16.94
N SER A 232 -27.38 15.79 16.50
CA SER A 232 -27.29 17.03 15.72
C SER A 232 -27.72 16.86 14.26
N ALA A 233 -27.57 15.68 13.65
CA ALA A 233 -28.13 15.38 12.33
C ALA A 233 -29.65 15.20 12.40
N ALA A 234 -30.17 14.59 13.48
CA ALA A 234 -31.61 14.53 13.75
C ALA A 234 -32.22 15.92 13.97
N ASN A 235 -31.50 16.83 14.66
CA ASN A 235 -31.97 18.20 14.90
C ASN A 235 -31.66 19.19 13.75
N GLY A 236 -30.60 18.95 12.98
CA GLY A 236 -30.17 19.77 11.84
C GLY A 236 -31.01 19.55 10.58
N MET A 237 -31.64 18.38 10.43
CA MET A 237 -32.57 18.11 9.33
C MET A 237 -33.89 18.89 9.44
N TYR A 238 -34.21 19.45 10.61
CA TYR A 238 -35.37 20.35 10.80
C TYR A 238 -35.05 21.83 10.53
N LEU A 239 -33.78 22.21 10.35
CA LEU A 239 -33.36 23.61 10.23
C LEU A 239 -32.66 23.96 8.91
N ALA A 240 -32.59 23.04 7.94
CA ALA A 240 -32.02 23.29 6.61
C ALA A 240 -32.92 24.16 5.69
N GLY A 241 -33.55 25.19 6.26
CA GLY A 241 -34.34 26.20 5.56
C GLY A 241 -34.02 27.66 5.95
N GLN A 242 -33.07 27.91 6.86
CA GLN A 242 -32.62 29.28 7.16
C GLN A 242 -31.08 29.38 7.28
N GLU A 243 -30.60 30.52 6.79
CA GLU A 243 -29.23 31.04 6.58
C GLU A 243 -28.19 30.86 7.72
N PRO A 244 -26.89 31.15 7.47
CA PRO A 244 -25.76 30.52 8.17
C PRO A 244 -25.58 31.02 9.60
N ILE A 245 -25.45 30.09 10.55
CA ILE A 245 -25.19 30.39 11.95
C ILE A 245 -23.68 30.61 12.16
N LYS A 246 -23.39 31.81 12.66
CA LYS A 246 -22.08 32.31 13.11
C LYS A 246 -21.45 31.37 14.14
N THR A 247 -20.13 31.28 14.06
CA THR A 247 -19.20 30.69 15.03
C THR A 247 -19.60 30.97 16.49
N VAL A 248 -19.92 29.90 17.23
CA VAL A 248 -19.98 29.88 18.70
C VAL A 248 -18.55 29.75 19.23
N CYS A 249 -17.83 30.86 19.21
CA CYS A 249 -16.63 31.08 20.01
C CYS A 249 -16.80 32.42 20.72
N ASP A 250 -17.78 32.51 21.62
CA ASP A 250 -17.75 33.46 22.71
C ASP A 250 -18.59 32.88 23.85
N ASP A 251 -18.13 33.13 25.07
CA ASP A 251 -18.80 32.87 26.35
C ASP A 251 -18.38 31.62 27.16
N LYS A 252 -17.13 31.65 27.63
CA LYS A 252 -16.77 31.18 29.00
C LYS A 252 -15.73 32.11 29.60
N SER A 253 -16.10 33.38 29.78
CA SER A 253 -15.49 34.24 30.78
C SER A 253 -16.57 34.64 31.77
N ASP A 254 -16.30 34.44 33.05
CA ASP A 254 -17.04 34.96 34.21
C ASP A 254 -17.97 33.97 34.93
N HIS A 255 -17.40 33.18 35.85
CA HIS A 255 -17.90 33.06 37.22
C HIS A 255 -16.99 32.17 38.07
N SER A 256 -16.04 32.79 38.78
CA SER A 256 -15.57 32.29 40.08
C SER A 256 -14.76 33.39 40.77
N SER A 257 -15.45 34.45 41.19
CA SER A 257 -14.91 35.43 42.13
C SER A 257 -15.49 35.15 43.52
N LYS A 258 -14.58 34.79 44.43
CA LYS A 258 -14.53 35.17 45.85
C LYS A 258 -15.87 35.32 46.60
N VAL A 259 -16.08 34.45 47.58
CA VAL A 259 -16.78 34.83 48.82
C VAL A 259 -15.92 34.44 50.01
N HIS A 260 -15.31 35.46 50.62
CA HIS A 260 -14.97 35.48 52.04
C HIS A 260 -16.25 35.61 52.86
N ILE A 261 -16.43 34.77 53.87
CA ILE A 261 -16.57 35.07 55.31
C ILE A 261 -16.51 33.72 56.04
#